data_AF-A0A8S0FTV3-F1
#
_entry.id   AF-A0A8S0FTV3-F1
#
_cell.length_a   1.000
_cell.length_b   1.000
_cell.length_c   1.000
_cell.angle_alpha   90.00
_cell.angle_beta   90.00
_cell.angle_gamma   90.00
#
_symmetry.space_group_name_H-M   'P 1'
#
loop_
_entity.id
_entity.type
_entity.pdbx_description
1 polymer ?
#
loop_
_entity_poly.entity_id
_entity_poly.type
_entity_poly.pdbx_seq_one_letter_code
_entity_poly.pdbx_strand_id
1 'polypeptide(L)'
;MLDFSITTVDSRNVTVNLPDFPGSAEIPLGVYCSSEQKLSFYLSGATTDSARQVFANTAPDATKASGVGVSLMRNGKTLATGENVSLGTVNKSKVPLGLSATYGQTGNKVAAGAVQSVIGVTFIYE
;
A
#
# COMPACT_ATOMS: atom_id res chain seq x y z
N MET A 1 16.60 -7.11 -24.76
CA MET A 1 15.54 -6.21 -24.27
C MET A 1 16.22 -5.24 -23.32
N LEU A 2 16.49 -4.01 -23.78
CA LEU A 2 17.14 -2.99 -22.95
C LEU A 2 16.05 -2.31 -22.11
N ASP A 3 16.00 -2.65 -20.83
CA ASP A 3 15.14 -1.95 -19.87
C ASP A 3 15.86 -0.65 -19.48
N PHE A 4 15.46 0.47 -20.08
CA PHE A 4 15.94 1.81 -19.72
C PHE A 4 15.15 2.37 -18.51
N SER A 5 14.76 1.53 -17.55
CA SER A 5 14.15 2.02 -16.31
C SER A 5 15.20 2.71 -15.45
N ILE A 6 15.12 4.03 -15.36
CA ILE A 6 15.93 4.85 -14.45
C ILE A 6 15.53 4.69 -12.98
N THR A 7 14.44 3.95 -12.69
CA THR A 7 13.89 3.72 -11.35
C THR A 7 13.71 2.22 -11.11
N THR A 8 14.15 1.75 -9.94
CA THR A 8 14.02 0.36 -9.51
C THR A 8 13.31 0.30 -8.16
N VAL A 9 12.41 -0.68 -8.01
CA VAL A 9 11.72 -1.00 -6.75
C VAL A 9 12.40 -2.18 -6.07
N ASP A 10 12.51 -2.18 -4.75
CA ASP A 10 13.17 -3.25 -4.00
C ASP A 10 12.49 -4.61 -4.17
N SER A 11 11.16 -4.59 -4.31
CA SER A 11 10.38 -5.77 -4.64
C SER A 11 9.17 -5.39 -5.49
N ARG A 12 8.85 -6.25 -6.44
CA ARG A 12 7.63 -6.14 -7.25
C ARG A 12 6.41 -6.72 -6.53
N ASN A 13 6.62 -7.59 -5.54
CA ASN A 13 5.58 -8.21 -4.73
C ASN A 13 6.02 -8.21 -3.27
N VAL A 14 5.29 -7.50 -2.40
CA VAL A 14 5.56 -7.46 -0.96
C VAL A 14 4.41 -8.13 -0.24
N THR A 15 4.70 -9.21 0.49
CA THR A 15 3.74 -9.83 1.41
C THR A 15 3.98 -9.26 2.81
N VAL A 16 2.93 -8.69 3.39
CA VAL A 16 2.97 -8.18 4.76
C VAL A 16 1.96 -8.95 5.60
N ASN A 17 2.45 -9.55 6.68
CA ASN A 17 1.61 -10.26 7.64
C ASN A 17 1.20 -9.27 8.73
N LEU A 18 -0.08 -8.93 8.80
CA LEU A 18 -0.63 -8.17 9.91
C LEU A 18 -0.74 -9.06 11.16
N PRO A 19 -0.45 -8.53 12.37
CA PRO A 19 -0.85 -9.17 13.62
C PRO A 19 -2.37 -9.32 13.72
N ASP A 20 -2.85 -10.12 14.68
CA ASP A 20 -4.30 -10.25 14.93
C ASP A 20 -4.98 -8.89 15.13
N PHE A 21 -6.22 -8.79 14.68
CA PHE A 21 -7.00 -7.56 14.74
C PHE A 21 -7.29 -7.11 16.20
N PRO A 22 -7.11 -5.81 16.53
CA PRO A 22 -6.50 -4.76 15.72
C PRO A 22 -4.97 -4.80 15.78
N GLY A 23 -4.31 -4.69 14.62
CA GLY A 23 -2.86 -4.70 14.49
C GLY A 23 -2.37 -3.95 13.25
N SER A 24 -1.10 -3.59 13.25
CA SER A 24 -0.43 -2.89 12.15
C SER A 24 0.95 -3.46 11.89
N ALA A 25 1.44 -3.32 10.66
CA ALA A 25 2.80 -3.73 10.28
C ALA A 25 3.39 -2.75 9.26
N GLU A 26 4.69 -2.48 9.39
CA GLU A 26 5.44 -1.72 8.40
C GLU A 26 5.57 -2.49 7.09
N ILE A 27 5.50 -1.78 5.96
CA ILE A 27 5.71 -2.34 4.63
C ILE A 27 7.14 -2.02 4.21
N PRO A 28 8.04 -3.02 4.09
CA PRO A 28 9.44 -2.81 3.77
C PRO A 28 9.65 -2.55 2.26
N LEU A 29 9.05 -1.48 1.73
CA LEU A 29 9.14 -1.09 0.33
C LEU A 29 9.90 0.23 0.19
N GLY A 30 10.93 0.22 -0.66
CA GLY A 30 11.69 1.40 -1.07
C GLY A 30 11.90 1.46 -2.58
N VAL A 31 12.37 2.62 -3.00
CA VAL A 31 12.67 2.95 -4.39
C VAL A 31 14.02 3.66 -4.47
N TYR A 32 14.75 3.45 -5.56
CA TYR A 32 15.95 4.20 -5.88
C TYR A 32 16.05 4.45 -7.38
N CYS A 33 16.78 5.50 -7.76
CA CYS A 33 16.95 5.92 -9.14
C CYS A 33 18.43 5.97 -9.53
N SER A 34 18.75 5.61 -10.77
CA SER A 34 20.13 5.64 -11.28
C SER A 34 20.66 7.08 -11.49
N SER A 35 19.74 8.03 -11.65
CA SER A 35 19.97 9.48 -11.67
C SER A 35 19.00 10.18 -10.71
N GLU A 36 19.26 11.44 -10.38
CA GLU A 36 18.36 12.23 -9.53
C GLU A 36 17.00 12.44 -10.23
N GLN A 37 15.91 12.03 -9.58
CA GLN A 37 14.54 12.14 -10.08
C GLN A 37 13.62 12.65 -8.99
N LYS A 38 12.68 13.53 -9.35
CA LYS A 38 11.54 13.82 -8.47
C LYS A 38 10.47 12.77 -8.69
N LEU A 39 10.06 12.10 -7.63
CA LEU A 39 9.10 11.02 -7.69
C LEU A 39 7.92 11.26 -6.76
N SER A 40 6.75 10.90 -7.25
CA SER A 40 5.56 10.66 -6.47
C SER A 40 5.13 9.19 -6.64
N PHE A 41 4.31 8.68 -5.73
CA PHE A 41 3.59 7.43 -5.93
C PHE A 41 2.12 7.59 -5.60
N TYR A 42 1.27 6.71 -6.12
CA TYR A 42 -0.12 6.58 -5.68
C TYR A 42 -0.48 5.12 -5.47
N LEU A 43 -1.51 4.90 -4.66
CA LEU A 43 -2.07 3.58 -4.39
C LEU A 43 -3.23 3.28 -5.34
N SER A 44 -3.39 2.02 -5.73
CA SER A 44 -4.51 1.55 -6.55
C SER A 44 -5.05 0.21 -6.05
N GLY A 45 -6.33 -0.03 -6.28
CA GLY A 45 -7.04 -1.24 -5.84
C GLY A 45 -8.51 -0.97 -5.57
N ALA A 46 -9.29 -2.04 -5.44
CA ALA A 46 -10.70 -1.95 -5.06
C ALA A 46 -10.82 -1.54 -3.59
N THR A 47 -11.68 -0.56 -3.31
CA THR A 47 -11.99 -0.08 -1.94
C THR A 47 -13.47 -0.25 -1.63
N THR A 48 -13.80 -0.23 -0.35
CA THR A 48 -15.14 -0.53 0.18
C THR A 48 -15.84 0.68 0.78
N ASP A 49 -15.09 1.76 1.02
CA ASP A 49 -15.55 3.00 1.64
C ASP A 49 -15.60 4.15 0.62
N SER A 50 -16.42 5.16 0.90
CA SER A 50 -16.53 6.35 0.04
C SER A 50 -15.28 7.24 0.05
N ALA A 51 -14.46 7.17 1.11
CA ALA A 51 -13.19 7.89 1.19
C ALA A 51 -12.06 7.21 0.38
N ARG A 52 -12.29 5.99 -0.13
CA ARG A 52 -11.34 5.20 -0.92
C ARG A 52 -10.07 4.85 -0.14
N GLN A 53 -10.20 4.53 1.15
CA GLN A 53 -9.09 4.28 2.07
C GLN A 53 -9.05 2.84 2.62
N VAL A 54 -10.13 2.08 2.47
CA VAL A 54 -10.25 0.70 2.98
C VAL A 54 -10.33 -0.25 1.78
N PHE A 55 -9.17 -0.82 1.45
CA PHE A 55 -9.03 -1.83 0.40
C PHE A 55 -9.82 -3.10 0.75
N ALA A 56 -10.49 -3.64 -0.25
CA ALA A 56 -11.39 -4.77 -0.09
C ALA A 56 -10.64 -6.03 0.40
N ASN A 57 -11.32 -6.81 1.25
CA ASN A 57 -10.86 -8.13 1.65
C ASN A 57 -11.14 -9.14 0.52
N THR A 58 -10.08 -9.59 -0.14
CA THR A 58 -10.08 -10.56 -1.24
C THR A 58 -9.80 -11.99 -0.79
N ALA A 59 -9.79 -12.27 0.52
CA ALA A 59 -9.69 -13.64 1.02
C ALA A 59 -10.81 -14.53 0.44
N PRO A 60 -10.67 -15.85 0.37
CA PRO A 60 -11.75 -16.74 -0.07
C PRO A 60 -13.01 -16.57 0.79
N ASP A 61 -14.19 -16.51 0.17
CA ASP A 61 -15.45 -16.22 0.90
C ASP A 61 -15.73 -17.17 2.07
N ALA A 62 -15.32 -18.43 1.97
CA ALA A 62 -15.50 -19.43 3.02
C ALA A 62 -14.75 -19.12 4.32
N THR A 63 -13.67 -18.33 4.25
CA THR A 63 -12.84 -17.97 5.42
C THR A 63 -12.78 -16.48 5.66
N LYS A 64 -13.37 -15.66 4.79
CA LYS A 64 -13.26 -14.20 4.78
C LYS A 64 -13.87 -13.56 6.03
N ALA A 65 -13.09 -12.72 6.71
CA ALA A 65 -13.60 -11.81 7.73
C ALA A 65 -14.54 -10.77 7.12
N SER A 66 -15.64 -10.46 7.80
CA SER A 66 -16.59 -9.42 7.39
C SER A 66 -16.38 -8.13 8.18
N GLY A 67 -16.83 -6.99 7.61
CA GLY A 67 -16.74 -5.68 8.25
C GLY A 67 -15.34 -5.05 8.29
N VAL A 68 -14.34 -5.70 7.69
CA VAL A 68 -12.94 -5.27 7.73
C VAL A 68 -12.26 -5.42 6.36
N GLY A 69 -11.35 -4.50 6.08
CA GLY A 69 -10.40 -4.54 4.96
C GLY A 69 -9.02 -4.08 5.41
N VAL A 70 -8.17 -3.67 4.46
CA VAL A 70 -6.83 -3.15 4.76
C VAL A 70 -6.76 -1.67 4.41
N SER A 71 -6.10 -0.87 5.25
CA SER A 71 -5.78 0.53 4.99
C SER A 71 -4.26 0.71 5.02
N LEU A 72 -3.75 1.60 4.15
CA LEU A 72 -2.35 1.98 4.17
C LEU A 72 -2.19 3.38 4.76
N MET A 73 -1.17 3.53 5.60
CA MET A 73 -0.85 4.76 6.29
C MET A 73 0.57 5.21 5.95
N ARG A 74 0.80 6.52 5.95
CA ARG A 74 2.13 7.14 5.89
C ARG A 74 2.16 8.30 6.87
N ASN A 75 3.16 8.33 7.74
CA ASN A 75 3.32 9.39 8.76
C ASN A 75 2.05 9.61 9.60
N GLY A 76 1.35 8.54 9.97
CA GLY A 76 0.11 8.61 10.75
C GLY A 76 -1.15 9.01 9.98
N LYS A 77 -1.07 9.27 8.67
CA LYS A 77 -2.23 9.59 7.82
C LYS A 77 -2.61 8.40 6.93
N THR A 78 -3.89 8.03 6.92
CA THR A 78 -4.44 7.06 5.98
C THR A 78 -4.44 7.62 4.56
N LEU A 79 -3.96 6.84 3.61
CA LEU A 79 -3.86 7.22 2.20
C LEU A 79 -5.09 6.72 1.43
N ALA A 80 -5.64 7.58 0.57
CA ALA A 80 -6.68 7.17 -0.37
C ALA A 80 -6.08 6.68 -1.69
N THR A 81 -6.84 5.86 -2.42
CA THR A 81 -6.42 5.45 -3.78
C THR A 81 -6.34 6.66 -4.72
N GLY A 82 -5.44 6.60 -5.70
CA GLY A 82 -5.29 7.63 -6.73
C GLY A 82 -4.77 8.98 -6.24
N GLU A 83 -4.46 9.14 -4.95
CA GLU A 83 -3.80 10.35 -4.44
C GLU A 83 -2.28 10.25 -4.65
N ASN A 84 -1.70 11.27 -5.29
CA ASN A 84 -0.25 11.37 -5.44
C ASN A 84 0.39 11.74 -4.11
N VAL A 85 1.41 10.97 -3.75
CA VAL A 85 2.19 11.13 -2.53
C VAL A 85 3.65 11.36 -2.94
N SER A 86 4.15 12.58 -2.73
CA SER A 86 5.52 12.92 -3.10
C SER A 86 6.55 12.22 -2.21
N LEU A 87 7.60 11.72 -2.84
CA LEU A 87 8.83 11.23 -2.23
C LEU A 87 9.95 12.29 -2.30
N GLY A 88 9.70 13.41 -2.99
CA GLY A 88 10.71 14.41 -3.29
C GLY A 88 11.77 13.84 -4.23
N THR A 89 13.01 14.29 -4.02
CA THR A 89 14.15 13.86 -4.81
C THR A 89 14.64 12.47 -4.39
N VAL A 90 14.62 11.52 -5.31
CA VAL A 90 15.17 10.16 -5.16
C VAL A 90 16.42 10.05 -6.02
N ASN A 91 17.47 9.47 -5.47
CA ASN A 91 18.74 9.24 -6.15
C ASN A 91 19.17 7.76 -5.98
N LYS A 92 20.47 7.47 -6.10
CA LYS A 92 21.01 6.11 -5.98
C LYS A 92 20.82 5.49 -4.59
N SER A 93 20.58 6.30 -3.57
CA SER A 93 20.26 5.84 -2.22
C SER A 93 18.78 5.45 -2.14
N LYS A 94 18.52 4.27 -1.58
CA LYS A 94 17.17 3.78 -1.32
C LYS A 94 16.40 4.74 -0.42
N VAL A 95 15.23 5.14 -0.89
CA VAL A 95 14.23 5.92 -0.15
C VAL A 95 13.07 5.00 0.23
N PRO A 96 12.84 4.72 1.53
CA PRO A 96 11.65 4.02 1.98
C PRO A 96 10.40 4.82 1.68
N LEU A 97 9.32 4.16 1.25
CA LEU A 97 8.03 4.85 1.06
C LEU A 97 7.42 5.25 2.42
N GLY A 98 7.80 4.58 3.51
CA GLY A 98 7.29 4.85 4.86
C GLY A 98 5.82 4.45 5.02
N LEU A 99 5.43 3.34 4.37
CA LEU A 99 4.08 2.80 4.41
C LEU A 99 3.94 1.80 5.55
N SER A 100 2.83 1.88 6.28
CA SER A 100 2.36 0.80 7.15
C SER A 100 0.98 0.33 6.71
N ALA A 101 0.71 -0.96 6.89
CA ALA A 101 -0.61 -1.55 6.74
C ALA A 101 -1.29 -1.63 8.11
N THR A 102 -2.60 -1.41 8.12
CA THR A 102 -3.47 -1.62 9.27
C THR A 102 -4.83 -2.12 8.80
N TYR A 103 -5.67 -2.59 9.72
CA TYR A 103 -7.05 -2.94 9.40
C TYR A 103 -7.94 -1.69 9.31
N GLY A 104 -8.73 -1.60 8.24
CA GLY A 104 -9.76 -0.57 8.08
C GLY A 104 -11.15 -1.16 8.29
N GLN A 105 -11.98 -0.54 9.13
CA GLN A 105 -13.38 -0.96 9.29
C GLN A 105 -14.25 -0.41 8.16
N THR A 106 -15.18 -1.22 7.65
CA THR A 106 -16.05 -0.84 6.52
C THR A 106 -17.40 -0.24 6.96
N GLY A 107 -17.58 0.01 8.26
CA GLY A 107 -18.84 0.46 8.86
C GLY A 107 -19.84 -0.67 9.18
N ASN A 108 -19.57 -1.91 8.73
CA ASN A 108 -20.33 -3.09 9.11
C ASN A 108 -19.76 -3.73 10.39
N LYS A 109 -20.55 -4.58 11.06
CA LYS A 109 -20.08 -5.36 12.21
C LYS A 109 -18.90 -6.26 11.79
N VAL A 110 -17.80 -6.15 12.53
CA VAL A 110 -16.62 -7.00 12.30
C VAL A 110 -16.91 -8.44 12.75
N ALA A 111 -16.60 -9.41 11.90
CA ALA A 111 -16.61 -10.83 12.24
C ALA A 111 -15.26 -11.48 11.92
N ALA A 112 -14.89 -12.49 12.70
CA ALA A 112 -13.61 -13.19 12.58
C ALA A 112 -13.46 -13.90 11.22
N GLY A 113 -12.22 -13.99 10.75
CA GLY A 113 -11.86 -14.66 9.51
C GLY A 113 -10.52 -14.16 8.97
N ALA A 114 -10.15 -14.64 7.79
CA ALA A 114 -8.99 -14.22 7.05
C ALA A 114 -9.18 -12.84 6.41
N VAL A 115 -8.11 -12.06 6.38
CA VAL A 115 -8.02 -10.79 5.66
C VAL A 115 -6.86 -10.86 4.68
N GLN A 116 -7.16 -10.56 3.42
CA GLN A 116 -6.16 -10.44 2.36
C GLN A 116 -6.56 -9.26 1.47
N SER A 117 -5.60 -8.45 1.06
CA SER A 117 -5.83 -7.39 0.07
C SER A 117 -4.66 -7.32 -0.89
N VAL A 118 -4.94 -6.98 -2.15
CA VAL A 118 -3.92 -6.74 -3.18
C VAL A 118 -3.96 -5.26 -3.52
N ILE A 119 -2.84 -4.56 -3.28
CA ILE A 119 -2.75 -3.11 -3.41
C ILE A 119 -1.60 -2.78 -4.36
N GLY A 120 -1.92 -2.07 -5.43
CA GLY A 120 -0.93 -1.60 -6.40
C GLY A 120 -0.27 -0.31 -5.93
N VAL A 121 1.04 -0.21 -6.15
CA VAL A 121 1.81 1.02 -5.98
C VAL A 121 2.35 1.43 -7.35
N THR A 122 2.04 2.65 -7.79
CA THR A 122 2.49 3.18 -9.07
C THR A 122 3.30 4.44 -8.84
N PHE A 123 4.51 4.49 -9.41
CA PHE A 123 5.41 5.64 -9.34
C PHE A 123 5.20 6.56 -10.55
N ILE A 124 5.26 7.87 -10.32
CA ILE A 124 5.14 8.91 -11.33
C ILE A 124 6.35 9.85 -11.20
N TYR A 125 6.93 10.24 -12.32
CA TYR A 125 7.95 11.30 -12.38
C TYR A 125 7.27 12.68 -12.36
N GLU A 126 7.80 13.60 -11.56
CA GLU A 126 7.33 15.00 -11.46
C GLU A 126 8.02 15.93 -12.46
#